data_AF-A0A7S0BNW0-F1
#
_entry.id   AF-A0A7S0BNW0-F1
#
_cell.length_a   1.000
_cell.length_b   1.000
_cell.length_c   1.000
_cell.angle_alpha   90.00
_cell.angle_beta   90.00
_cell.angle_gamma   90.00
#
_symmetry.space_group_name_H-M   'P 1'
#
loop_
_entity.id
_entity.type
_entity.pdbx_description
1 polymer ?
#
loop_
_entity_poly.entity_id
_entity_poly.type
_entity_poly.pdbx_seq_one_letter_code
_entity_poly.pdbx_strand_id
1 'polypeptide(L)'
;SEEERETILDLFNILCSAMFIDENKTLLYKAEGIQLMLVLLPRKKWLRSQSLKLIDFSISGRKDGCKTFINAGGLGVVFSLLMKVKGKESTTMEESLLSIIVEVLRRTDGPDFERAVWKLEENSYEKLWRVTAILAQAAVDLQPYGDLEYSERLENGLYRAQLAAKCIALVCTKETNKLIVGEMLNEVTLELNDVRTNLEELIANIDNDDEEAKSEKEFTESLIEAVRS
;
A
#
# COMPACT_ATOMS: atom_id res chain seq x y z
N SER A 1 1.77 -32.57 0.09
CA SER A 1 0.94 -32.94 1.27
C SER A 1 0.56 -31.69 2.06
N GLU A 2 -0.16 -31.79 3.17
CA GLU A 2 -0.35 -30.64 4.09
C GLU A 2 0.98 -30.20 4.71
N GLU A 3 1.79 -31.16 5.15
CA GLU A 3 3.17 -30.94 5.63
C GLU A 3 4.05 -30.17 4.61
N GLU A 4 3.92 -30.48 3.31
CA GLU A 4 4.64 -29.76 2.25
C GLU A 4 4.19 -28.31 2.13
N ARG A 5 2.89 -28.02 2.32
CA ARG A 5 2.38 -26.65 2.30
C ARG A 5 2.90 -25.86 3.50
N GLU A 6 2.88 -26.45 4.69
CA GLU A 6 3.44 -25.84 5.89
C GLU A 6 4.93 -25.56 5.71
N THR A 7 5.68 -26.54 5.22
CA THR A 7 7.12 -26.38 4.90
C THR A 7 7.35 -25.21 3.94
N ILE A 8 6.52 -25.07 2.91
CA ILE A 8 6.62 -23.93 1.97
C ILE A 8 6.31 -22.61 2.69
N LEU A 9 5.29 -22.55 3.54
CA LEU A 9 4.96 -21.33 4.30
C LEU A 9 6.09 -20.94 5.26
N ASP A 10 6.74 -21.91 5.89
CA ASP A 10 7.91 -21.67 6.74
C ASP A 10 9.10 -21.13 5.96
N LEU A 11 9.35 -21.65 4.75
CA LEU A 11 10.36 -21.10 3.84
C LEU A 11 10.05 -19.66 3.45
N PHE A 12 8.78 -19.32 3.21
CA PHE A 12 8.37 -17.94 2.96
C PHE A 12 8.66 -17.03 4.15
N ASN A 13 8.41 -17.49 5.37
CA ASN A 13 8.71 -16.72 6.58
C ASN A 13 10.22 -16.47 6.71
N ILE A 14 11.05 -17.50 6.48
CA ILE A 14 12.52 -17.37 6.48
C ILE A 14 12.97 -16.38 5.41
N LEU A 15 12.41 -16.47 4.19
CA LEU A 15 12.73 -15.53 3.11
C LEU A 15 12.34 -14.09 3.46
N CYS A 16 11.18 -13.88 4.07
CA CYS A 16 10.76 -12.55 4.54
C CYS A 16 11.75 -12.01 5.59
N SER A 17 12.15 -12.83 6.56
CA SER A 17 13.17 -12.45 7.55
C SER A 17 14.53 -12.15 6.90
N ALA A 18 14.89 -12.84 5.82
CA ALA A 18 16.12 -12.55 5.10
C ALA A 18 16.09 -11.18 4.40
N MET A 19 14.91 -10.65 4.08
CA MET A 19 14.77 -9.35 3.41
C MET A 19 15.10 -8.14 4.30
N PHE A 20 15.26 -8.31 5.62
CA PHE A 20 15.78 -7.22 6.48
C PHE A 20 17.25 -6.87 6.19
N ILE A 21 17.94 -7.70 5.40
CA ILE A 21 19.31 -7.47 4.93
C ILE A 21 19.24 -7.04 3.46
N ASP A 22 19.72 -5.84 3.17
CA ASP A 22 19.60 -5.21 1.84
C ASP A 22 20.34 -5.96 0.72
N GLU A 23 21.44 -6.65 1.05
CA GLU A 23 22.16 -7.52 0.13
C GLU A 23 21.27 -8.68 -0.36
N ASN A 24 20.43 -9.23 0.52
CA ASN A 24 19.54 -10.33 0.17
C ASN A 24 18.42 -9.88 -0.77
N LYS A 25 17.94 -8.64 -0.65
CA LYS A 25 16.99 -8.06 -1.62
C LYS A 25 17.59 -8.05 -3.02
N THR A 26 18.87 -7.64 -3.14
CA THR A 26 19.59 -7.63 -4.42
C THR A 26 19.74 -9.04 -5.02
N LEU A 27 20.01 -10.05 -4.18
CA LEU A 27 20.07 -11.45 -4.61
C LEU A 27 18.70 -11.95 -5.08
N LEU A 28 17.62 -11.59 -4.38
CA LEU A 28 16.26 -11.93 -4.76
C LEU A 28 15.90 -11.38 -6.15
N TYR A 29 16.27 -10.14 -6.45
CA TYR A 29 16.02 -9.53 -7.76
C TYR A 29 16.75 -10.26 -8.88
N LYS A 30 18.02 -10.62 -8.67
CA LYS A 30 18.83 -11.39 -9.63
C LYS A 30 18.26 -12.78 -9.87
N ALA A 31 17.63 -13.37 -8.86
CA ALA A 31 16.99 -14.67 -8.94
C ALA A 31 15.55 -14.62 -9.47
N GLU A 32 15.08 -13.47 -9.98
CA GLU A 32 13.71 -13.25 -10.46
C GLU A 32 12.63 -13.56 -9.40
N GLY A 33 12.96 -13.36 -8.12
CA GLY A 33 12.05 -13.68 -7.02
C GLY A 33 10.76 -12.88 -7.07
N ILE A 34 10.82 -11.60 -7.45
CA ILE A 34 9.63 -10.75 -7.61
C ILE A 34 8.73 -11.31 -8.72
N GLN A 35 9.29 -11.69 -9.87
CA GLN A 35 8.58 -12.25 -11.01
C GLN A 35 7.87 -13.54 -10.60
N LEU A 36 8.56 -14.41 -9.86
CA LEU A 36 7.96 -15.64 -9.33
C LEU A 36 6.76 -15.31 -8.42
N MET A 37 6.90 -14.36 -7.49
CA MET A 37 5.79 -13.95 -6.61
C MET A 37 4.60 -13.45 -7.41
N LEU A 38 4.82 -12.60 -8.41
CA LEU A 38 3.78 -12.08 -9.29
C LEU A 38 3.03 -13.19 -10.06
N VAL A 39 3.73 -14.27 -10.44
CA VAL A 39 3.11 -15.45 -11.07
C VAL A 39 2.29 -16.27 -10.07
N LEU A 40 2.76 -16.39 -8.82
CA LEU A 40 2.06 -17.12 -7.76
C LEU A 40 0.76 -16.44 -7.33
N LEU A 41 0.76 -15.10 -7.26
CA LEU A 41 -0.39 -14.30 -6.82
C LEU A 41 -1.73 -14.71 -7.46
N PRO A 42 -1.88 -14.81 -8.81
CA PRO A 42 -3.14 -15.24 -9.41
C PRO A 42 -3.35 -16.77 -9.35
N ARG A 43 -2.27 -17.58 -9.29
CA ARG A 43 -2.33 -19.04 -9.46
C ARG A 43 -2.52 -19.83 -8.17
N LYS A 44 -2.02 -19.34 -7.03
CA LYS A 44 -1.95 -20.08 -5.77
C LYS A 44 -2.54 -19.24 -4.64
N LYS A 45 -3.86 -19.35 -4.44
CA LYS A 45 -4.60 -18.58 -3.41
C LYS A 45 -3.99 -18.70 -2.01
N TRP A 46 -3.56 -19.91 -1.62
CA TRP A 46 -2.99 -20.19 -0.30
C TRP A 46 -1.58 -19.60 -0.07
N LEU A 47 -0.89 -19.16 -1.13
CA LEU A 47 0.41 -18.46 -1.05
C LEU A 47 0.29 -16.96 -1.24
N ARG A 48 -0.93 -16.44 -1.46
CA ARG A 48 -1.11 -15.04 -1.87
C ARG A 48 -0.62 -14.06 -0.81
N SER A 49 -0.96 -14.31 0.45
CA SER A 49 -0.56 -13.44 1.57
C SER A 49 0.97 -13.39 1.69
N GLN A 50 1.63 -14.54 1.62
CA GLN A 50 3.07 -14.68 1.76
C GLN A 50 3.82 -14.10 0.56
N SER A 51 3.25 -14.24 -0.65
CA SER A 51 3.81 -13.64 -1.87
C SER A 51 3.74 -12.12 -1.82
N LEU A 52 2.62 -11.55 -1.37
CA LEU A 52 2.49 -10.10 -1.18
C LEU A 52 3.47 -9.60 -0.13
N LYS A 53 3.56 -10.28 1.02
CA LYS A 53 4.50 -9.92 2.11
C LYS A 53 5.95 -9.95 1.64
N LEU A 54 6.36 -10.97 0.88
CA LEU A 54 7.72 -11.05 0.35
C LEU A 54 8.00 -9.92 -0.66
N ILE A 55 7.03 -9.59 -1.53
CA ILE A 55 7.17 -8.45 -2.45
C ILE A 55 7.35 -7.16 -1.65
N ASP A 56 6.46 -6.88 -0.70
CA ASP A 56 6.45 -5.69 0.13
C ASP A 56 7.80 -5.50 0.85
N PHE A 57 8.27 -6.54 1.54
CA PHE A 57 9.57 -6.51 2.23
C PHE A 57 10.75 -6.37 1.27
N SER A 58 10.65 -6.97 0.07
CA SER A 58 11.71 -6.86 -0.91
C SER A 58 11.84 -5.43 -1.46
N ILE A 59 10.73 -4.73 -1.71
CA ILE A 59 10.77 -3.38 -2.32
C ILE A 59 10.84 -2.25 -1.29
N SER A 60 10.48 -2.53 -0.03
CA SER A 60 10.51 -1.54 1.05
C SER A 60 11.91 -0.97 1.23
N GLY A 61 12.01 0.36 1.26
CA GLY A 61 13.29 1.06 1.38
C GLY A 61 14.03 1.24 0.04
N ARG A 62 13.57 0.60 -1.05
CA ARG A 62 14.41 0.30 -2.22
C ARG A 62 13.79 0.81 -3.53
N LYS A 63 14.38 1.87 -4.08
CA LYS A 63 14.01 2.41 -5.39
C LYS A 63 14.24 1.42 -6.54
N ASP A 64 15.35 0.69 -6.53
CA ASP A 64 15.65 -0.33 -7.54
C ASP A 64 14.73 -1.56 -7.43
N GLY A 65 14.28 -1.90 -6.22
CA GLY A 65 13.24 -2.89 -5.97
C GLY A 65 11.92 -2.50 -6.61
N CYS A 66 11.46 -1.27 -6.37
CA CYS A 66 10.25 -0.72 -7.01
C CYS A 66 10.35 -0.73 -8.55
N LYS A 67 11.50 -0.35 -9.10
CA LYS A 67 11.75 -0.43 -10.56
C LYS A 67 11.69 -1.86 -11.09
N THR A 68 12.30 -2.80 -10.38
CA THR A 68 12.25 -4.23 -10.73
C THR A 68 10.81 -4.74 -10.72
N PHE A 69 10.02 -4.37 -9.71
CA PHE A 69 8.61 -4.69 -9.61
C PHE A 69 7.78 -4.12 -10.76
N ILE A 70 7.97 -2.85 -11.14
CA ILE A 70 7.28 -2.23 -12.28
C ILE A 70 7.64 -2.96 -13.58
N ASN A 71 8.94 -3.20 -13.81
CA ASN A 71 9.42 -3.85 -15.03
C ASN A 71 8.95 -5.32 -15.16
N ALA A 72 8.71 -5.99 -14.03
CA ALA A 72 8.12 -7.32 -13.98
C ALA A 72 6.60 -7.33 -14.24
N GLY A 73 5.96 -6.17 -14.48
CA GLY A 73 4.52 -6.06 -14.68
C GLY A 73 3.71 -6.04 -13.38
N GLY A 74 4.36 -5.76 -12.25
CA GLY A 74 3.76 -5.84 -10.92
C GLY A 74 2.52 -4.96 -10.73
N LEU A 75 2.52 -3.76 -11.33
CA LEU A 75 1.38 -2.84 -11.29
C LEU A 75 0.09 -3.49 -11.80
N GLY A 76 0.15 -4.18 -12.95
CA GLY A 76 -1.03 -4.83 -13.53
C GLY A 76 -1.61 -5.91 -12.63
N VAL A 77 -0.73 -6.70 -11.97
CA VAL A 77 -1.14 -7.77 -11.06
C VAL A 77 -1.76 -7.21 -9.78
N VAL A 78 -1.08 -6.26 -9.13
CA VAL A 78 -1.51 -5.68 -7.85
C VAL A 78 -2.82 -4.89 -8.01
N PHE A 79 -2.94 -4.03 -9.03
CA PHE A 79 -4.20 -3.32 -9.27
C PHE A 79 -5.35 -4.27 -9.65
N SER A 80 -5.08 -5.32 -10.45
CA SER A 80 -6.12 -6.32 -10.76
C SER A 80 -6.61 -7.04 -9.51
N LEU A 81 -5.72 -7.33 -8.55
CA LEU A 81 -6.09 -7.92 -7.28
C LEU A 81 -6.88 -6.94 -6.39
N LEU A 82 -6.44 -5.70 -6.29
CA LEU A 82 -7.13 -4.66 -5.50
C LEU A 82 -8.61 -4.49 -5.91
N MET A 83 -8.90 -4.61 -7.21
CA MET A 83 -10.27 -4.55 -7.73
C MET A 83 -11.12 -5.79 -7.40
N LYS A 84 -10.48 -6.95 -7.22
CA LYS A 84 -11.16 -8.25 -6.98
C LYS A 84 -11.37 -8.52 -5.49
N VAL A 85 -10.46 -8.05 -4.67
CA VAL A 85 -10.48 -8.21 -3.21
C VAL A 85 -11.54 -7.27 -2.65
N LYS A 86 -12.57 -7.80 -1.99
CA LYS A 86 -13.71 -7.06 -1.42
C LYS A 86 -14.26 -7.79 -0.18
N GLY A 87 -14.80 -7.02 0.77
CA GLY A 87 -15.48 -7.55 1.96
C GLY A 87 -14.72 -7.31 3.27
N LYS A 88 -15.30 -7.72 4.40
CA LYS A 88 -14.65 -7.53 5.71
C LYS A 88 -13.44 -8.45 5.92
N GLU A 89 -13.44 -9.63 5.31
CA GLU A 89 -12.32 -10.58 5.39
C GLU A 89 -11.12 -10.16 4.52
N SER A 90 -11.23 -9.07 3.75
CA SER A 90 -10.15 -8.62 2.88
C SER A 90 -9.19 -7.59 3.47
N THR A 91 -9.42 -7.07 4.68
CA THR A 91 -8.65 -5.97 5.27
C THR A 91 -7.14 -6.17 5.15
N THR A 92 -6.60 -7.31 5.61
CA THR A 92 -5.17 -7.62 5.56
C THR A 92 -4.61 -7.68 4.14
N MET A 93 -5.43 -8.13 3.17
CA MET A 93 -5.02 -8.19 1.77
C MET A 93 -5.06 -6.81 1.12
N GLU A 94 -6.05 -5.98 1.45
CA GLU A 94 -6.11 -4.57 1.03
C GLU A 94 -4.91 -3.80 1.58
N GLU A 95 -4.55 -3.99 2.85
CA GLU A 95 -3.35 -3.41 3.47
C GLU A 95 -2.08 -3.81 2.71
N SER A 96 -1.88 -5.11 2.49
CA SER A 96 -0.70 -5.61 1.77
C SER A 96 -0.59 -5.03 0.35
N LEU A 97 -1.72 -4.90 -0.36
CA LEU A 97 -1.75 -4.34 -1.71
C LEU A 97 -1.50 -2.83 -1.72
N LEU A 98 -2.13 -2.09 -0.79
CA LEU A 98 -1.96 -0.65 -0.66
C LEU A 98 -0.55 -0.29 -0.20
N SER A 99 0.06 -1.06 0.70
CA SER A 99 1.46 -0.90 1.13
C SER A 99 2.40 -0.92 -0.08
N ILE A 100 2.27 -1.94 -0.93
CA ILE A 100 3.06 -2.07 -2.16
C ILE A 100 2.82 -0.87 -3.10
N ILE A 101 1.56 -0.45 -3.29
CA ILE A 101 1.23 0.68 -4.16
C ILE A 101 1.84 1.99 -3.63
N VAL A 102 1.68 2.25 -2.33
CA VAL A 102 2.21 3.45 -1.66
C VAL A 102 3.73 3.46 -1.74
N GLU A 103 4.41 2.33 -1.48
CA GLU A 103 5.87 2.26 -1.54
C GLU A 103 6.38 2.52 -2.96
N VAL A 104 5.71 1.96 -3.98
CA VAL A 104 6.06 2.25 -5.38
C VAL A 104 5.86 3.73 -5.70
N LEU A 105 4.72 4.33 -5.35
CA LEU A 105 4.45 5.74 -5.61
C LEU A 105 5.42 6.67 -4.86
N ARG A 106 5.81 6.31 -3.63
CA ARG A 106 6.76 7.08 -2.81
C ARG A 106 8.18 7.03 -3.35
N ARG A 107 8.65 5.86 -3.79
CA ARG A 107 10.08 5.63 -4.10
C ARG A 107 10.43 5.86 -5.57
N THR A 108 9.44 5.90 -6.45
CA THR A 108 9.66 6.07 -7.89
C THR A 108 9.55 7.53 -8.32
N ASP A 109 10.21 7.86 -9.42
CA ASP A 109 10.20 9.19 -10.03
C ASP A 109 10.17 9.08 -11.56
N GLY A 110 9.89 10.21 -12.21
CA GLY A 110 9.86 10.32 -13.67
C GLY A 110 8.95 9.27 -14.32
N PRO A 111 9.42 8.54 -15.35
CA PRO A 111 8.57 7.59 -16.09
C PRO A 111 7.98 6.46 -15.24
N ASP A 112 8.69 6.01 -14.20
CA ASP A 112 8.22 4.91 -13.35
C ASP A 112 7.07 5.36 -12.45
N PHE A 113 7.17 6.57 -11.89
CA PHE A 113 6.09 7.21 -11.13
C PHE A 113 4.88 7.48 -12.03
N GLU A 114 5.10 8.05 -13.22
CA GLU A 114 4.03 8.33 -14.18
C GLU A 114 3.27 7.07 -14.59
N ARG A 115 3.95 5.92 -14.75
CA ARG A 115 3.28 4.63 -15.02
C ARG A 115 2.39 4.18 -13.87
N ALA A 116 2.84 4.35 -12.62
CA ALA A 116 2.07 4.00 -11.44
C ALA A 116 0.85 4.91 -11.27
N VAL A 117 1.01 6.21 -11.49
CA VAL A 117 -0.09 7.19 -11.47
C VAL A 117 -1.07 6.96 -12.62
N TRP A 118 -0.59 6.70 -13.84
CA TRP A 118 -1.45 6.41 -14.98
C TRP A 118 -2.34 5.19 -14.73
N LYS A 119 -1.83 4.19 -14.00
CA LYS A 119 -2.64 3.05 -13.56
C LYS A 119 -3.79 3.47 -12.65
N LEU A 120 -3.69 4.54 -11.87
CA LEU A 120 -4.79 5.06 -11.05
C LEU A 120 -5.76 5.93 -11.86
N GLU A 121 -5.26 6.60 -12.91
CA GLU A 121 -6.03 7.49 -13.79
C GLU A 121 -6.78 6.73 -14.91
N GLU A 122 -6.34 5.52 -15.29
CA GLU A 122 -6.94 4.74 -16.39
C GLU A 122 -8.41 4.35 -16.13
N ASN A 123 -9.18 4.12 -17.20
CA ASN A 123 -10.59 3.71 -17.16
C ASN A 123 -11.46 4.64 -16.29
N SER A 124 -11.36 5.95 -16.52
CA SER A 124 -12.11 6.95 -15.76
C SER A 124 -11.87 6.84 -14.25
N TYR A 125 -10.60 6.68 -13.87
CA TYR A 125 -10.16 6.65 -12.47
C TYR A 125 -10.76 5.50 -11.62
N GLU A 126 -11.17 4.38 -12.22
CA GLU A 126 -11.86 3.29 -11.52
C GLU A 126 -11.07 2.73 -10.30
N LYS A 127 -9.73 2.75 -10.39
CA LYS A 127 -8.85 2.24 -9.33
C LYS A 127 -8.66 3.27 -8.24
N LEU A 128 -8.57 4.55 -8.59
CA LEU A 128 -8.56 5.63 -7.60
C LEU A 128 -9.87 5.66 -6.82
N TRP A 129 -11.01 5.52 -7.51
CA TRP A 129 -12.31 5.31 -6.88
C TRP A 129 -12.32 4.11 -5.93
N ARG A 130 -11.71 2.98 -6.32
CA ARG A 130 -11.58 1.82 -5.44
C ARG A 130 -10.82 2.16 -4.16
N VAL A 131 -9.74 2.93 -4.23
CA VAL A 131 -8.98 3.38 -3.05
C VAL A 131 -9.84 4.30 -2.17
N THR A 132 -10.57 5.25 -2.76
CA THR A 132 -11.51 6.12 -2.05
C THR A 132 -12.60 5.33 -1.32
N ALA A 133 -13.17 4.31 -1.98
CA ALA A 133 -14.14 3.41 -1.37
C ALA A 133 -13.54 2.57 -0.23
N ILE A 134 -12.27 2.18 -0.31
CA ILE A 134 -11.57 1.50 0.80
C ILE A 134 -11.45 2.44 2.00
N LEU A 135 -11.06 3.70 1.79
CA LEU A 135 -10.98 4.69 2.86
C LEU A 135 -12.34 4.90 3.55
N ALA A 136 -13.41 5.08 2.77
CA ALA A 136 -14.77 5.23 3.29
C ALA A 136 -15.22 4.01 4.11
N GLN A 137 -14.98 2.80 3.58
CA GLN A 137 -15.30 1.58 4.32
C GLN A 137 -14.49 1.45 5.61
N ALA A 138 -13.20 1.82 5.58
CA ALA A 138 -12.35 1.80 6.76
C ALA A 138 -12.81 2.80 7.82
N ALA A 139 -13.22 4.00 7.42
CA ALA A 139 -13.81 4.98 8.33
C ALA A 139 -15.06 4.43 9.04
N VAL A 140 -15.95 3.74 8.31
CA VAL A 140 -17.14 3.09 8.89
C VAL A 140 -16.75 1.94 9.82
N ASP A 141 -15.82 1.08 9.40
CA ASP A 141 -15.37 -0.07 10.19
C ASP A 141 -14.69 0.37 11.50
N LEU A 142 -14.07 1.55 11.53
CA LEU A 142 -13.38 2.11 12.69
C LEU A 142 -14.29 2.85 13.67
N GLN A 143 -15.53 3.18 13.31
CA GLN A 143 -16.46 3.90 14.20
C GLN A 143 -16.63 3.25 15.59
N PRO A 144 -16.75 1.92 15.73
CA PRO A 144 -16.88 1.27 17.04
C PRO A 144 -15.63 1.37 17.91
N TYR A 145 -14.49 1.72 17.31
CA TYR A 145 -13.17 1.71 17.93
C TYR A 145 -12.60 3.13 18.09
N GLY A 146 -13.39 4.18 17.84
CA GLY A 146 -12.91 5.57 17.82
C GLY A 146 -12.31 6.05 19.14
N ASP A 147 -12.80 5.52 20.27
CA ASP A 147 -12.32 5.86 21.62
C ASP A 147 -11.18 4.96 22.11
N LEU A 148 -10.79 3.94 21.33
CA LEU A 148 -9.72 3.01 21.71
C LEU A 148 -8.33 3.61 21.45
N GLU A 149 -7.32 2.99 22.06
CA GLU A 149 -5.93 3.36 21.83
C GLU A 149 -5.53 3.14 20.36
N TYR A 150 -4.53 3.90 19.91
CA TYR A 150 -4.05 3.85 18.53
C TYR A 150 -3.65 2.43 18.11
N SER A 151 -2.97 1.67 18.98
CA SER A 151 -2.58 0.27 18.77
C SER A 151 -3.78 -0.64 18.52
N GLU A 152 -4.84 -0.52 19.33
CA GLU A 152 -6.07 -1.30 19.16
C GLU A 152 -6.80 -0.92 17.87
N ARG A 153 -6.78 0.36 17.50
CA ARG A 153 -7.35 0.82 16.22
C ARG A 153 -6.57 0.30 15.02
N LEU A 154 -5.24 0.16 15.11
CA LEU A 154 -4.42 -0.48 14.08
C LEU A 154 -4.86 -1.93 13.83
N GLU A 155 -5.11 -2.69 14.90
CA GLU A 155 -5.62 -4.07 14.80
C GLU A 155 -7.01 -4.15 14.14
N ASN A 156 -7.77 -3.06 14.19
CA ASN A 156 -9.11 -2.95 13.61
C ASN A 156 -9.15 -2.20 12.27
N GLY A 157 -8.00 -2.08 11.58
CA GLY A 157 -7.94 -1.60 10.20
C GLY A 157 -7.67 -0.10 10.03
N LEU A 158 -7.15 0.57 11.06
CA LEU A 158 -6.64 1.94 10.93
C LEU A 158 -5.46 2.01 9.94
N TYR A 159 -4.61 0.98 9.94
CA TYR A 159 -3.49 0.91 9.00
C TYR A 159 -3.96 0.92 7.54
N ARG A 160 -5.03 0.18 7.23
CA ARG A 160 -5.70 0.23 5.92
C ARG A 160 -6.17 1.64 5.55
N ALA A 161 -6.80 2.36 6.49
CA ALA A 161 -7.27 3.72 6.26
C ALA A 161 -6.11 4.67 5.95
N GLN A 162 -5.03 4.59 6.75
CA GLN A 162 -3.83 5.40 6.57
C GLN A 162 -3.12 5.12 5.23
N LEU A 163 -3.03 3.86 4.81
CA LEU A 163 -2.47 3.50 3.51
C LEU A 163 -3.32 4.02 2.35
N ALA A 164 -4.65 3.93 2.45
CA ALA A 164 -5.55 4.50 1.45
C ALA A 164 -5.41 6.03 1.38
N ALA A 165 -5.36 6.71 2.53
CA ALA A 165 -5.14 8.15 2.63
C ALA A 165 -3.80 8.57 2.00
N LYS A 166 -2.71 7.85 2.28
CA LYS A 166 -1.40 8.07 1.64
C LYS A 166 -1.46 7.93 0.12
N CYS A 167 -2.10 6.86 -0.36
CA CYS A 167 -2.25 6.61 -1.79
C CYS A 167 -3.01 7.75 -2.47
N ILE A 168 -4.10 8.22 -1.87
CA ILE A 168 -4.87 9.36 -2.35
C ILE A 168 -4.01 10.64 -2.37
N ALA A 169 -3.35 10.96 -1.27
CA ALA A 169 -2.54 12.17 -1.13
C ALA A 169 -1.38 12.22 -2.14
N LEU A 170 -0.72 11.08 -2.41
CA LEU A 170 0.33 10.95 -3.42
C LEU A 170 -0.16 11.34 -4.83
N VAL A 171 -1.41 11.00 -5.15
CA VAL A 171 -2.01 11.30 -6.46
C VAL A 171 -2.52 12.74 -6.54
N CYS A 172 -2.92 13.33 -5.41
CA CYS A 172 -3.36 14.73 -5.29
C CYS A 172 -2.24 15.76 -5.46
N THR A 173 -0.98 15.34 -5.63
CA THR A 173 0.13 16.23 -6.00
C THR A 173 -0.09 16.96 -7.33
N LYS A 174 -0.96 16.42 -8.20
CA LYS A 174 -1.47 17.12 -9.39
C LYS A 174 -2.82 17.77 -9.06
N GLU A 175 -2.96 19.06 -9.36
CA GLU A 175 -4.18 19.83 -9.10
C GLU A 175 -5.43 19.22 -9.76
N THR A 176 -5.30 18.69 -10.98
CA THR A 176 -6.41 18.01 -11.68
C THR A 176 -6.91 16.80 -10.91
N ASN A 177 -5.99 16.02 -10.33
CA ASN A 177 -6.36 14.84 -9.57
C ASN A 177 -6.95 15.22 -8.23
N LYS A 178 -6.46 16.29 -7.60
CA LYS A 178 -7.02 16.82 -6.35
C LYS A 178 -8.49 17.21 -6.49
N LEU A 179 -8.86 17.88 -7.58
CA LEU A 179 -10.26 18.23 -7.88
C LEU A 179 -11.13 16.98 -8.04
N ILE A 180 -10.68 16.02 -8.85
CA ILE A 180 -11.39 14.76 -9.11
C ILE A 180 -11.55 13.94 -7.82
N VAL A 181 -10.49 13.81 -7.03
CA VAL A 181 -10.53 13.11 -5.74
C VAL A 181 -11.50 13.80 -4.78
N GLY A 182 -11.53 15.13 -4.75
CA GLY A 182 -12.49 15.88 -3.95
C GLY A 182 -13.94 15.54 -4.30
N GLU A 183 -14.27 15.48 -5.59
CA GLU A 183 -15.58 15.02 -6.06
C GLU A 183 -15.87 13.58 -5.64
N MET A 184 -14.90 12.67 -5.81
CA MET A 184 -15.06 11.25 -5.43
C MET A 184 -15.27 11.06 -3.93
N LEU A 185 -14.54 11.80 -3.09
CA LEU A 185 -14.68 11.74 -1.64
C LEU A 185 -16.07 12.20 -1.21
N ASN A 186 -16.56 13.30 -1.80
CA ASN A 186 -17.88 13.83 -1.49
C ASN A 186 -19.00 12.81 -1.79
N GLU A 187 -18.87 12.03 -2.87
CA GLU A 187 -19.83 10.95 -3.18
C GLU A 187 -19.89 9.84 -2.12
N VAL A 188 -18.80 9.62 -1.38
CA VAL A 188 -18.72 8.65 -0.28
C VAL A 188 -18.80 9.32 1.11
N THR A 189 -19.32 10.56 1.17
CA THR A 189 -19.49 11.34 2.41
C THR A 189 -18.19 11.63 3.18
N LEU A 190 -17.07 11.66 2.46
CA LEU A 190 -15.77 12.09 2.97
C LEU A 190 -15.33 13.39 2.28
N GLU A 191 -14.32 14.04 2.84
CA GLU A 191 -13.68 15.22 2.29
C GLU A 191 -12.15 15.05 2.26
N LEU A 192 -11.45 15.93 1.54
CA LEU A 192 -9.97 15.98 1.60
C LEU A 192 -9.46 16.20 3.03
N ASN A 193 -10.28 16.83 3.88
CA ASN A 193 -9.97 16.97 5.29
C ASN A 193 -9.88 15.63 6.03
N ASP A 194 -10.71 14.64 5.68
CA ASP A 194 -10.64 13.31 6.32
C ASP A 194 -9.36 12.57 5.94
N VAL A 195 -8.91 12.73 4.68
CA VAL A 195 -7.59 12.24 4.22
C VAL A 195 -6.50 12.89 5.07
N ARG A 196 -6.55 14.22 5.24
CA ARG A 196 -5.59 14.96 6.06
C ARG A 196 -5.58 14.47 7.51
N THR A 197 -6.73 14.33 8.15
CA THR A 197 -6.84 13.89 9.55
C THR A 197 -6.25 12.48 9.76
N ASN A 198 -6.44 11.56 8.80
CA ASN A 198 -5.78 10.24 8.85
C ASN A 198 -4.24 10.35 8.83
N LEU A 199 -3.69 11.26 8.04
CA LEU A 199 -2.24 11.48 7.94
C LEU A 199 -1.67 12.22 9.15
N GLU A 200 -2.41 13.18 9.71
CA GLU A 200 -2.05 13.88 10.95
C GLU A 200 -2.03 12.92 12.14
N GLU A 201 -3.02 12.05 12.25
CA GLU A 201 -3.06 11.00 13.28
C GLU A 201 -1.88 10.04 13.14
N LEU A 202 -1.51 9.64 11.92
CA LEU A 202 -0.33 8.81 11.70
C LEU A 202 0.94 9.49 12.22
N ILE A 203 1.18 10.75 11.83
CA ILE A 203 2.38 11.51 12.25
C ILE A 203 2.46 11.66 13.76
N ALA A 204 1.31 11.87 14.42
CA ALA A 204 1.24 12.01 15.87
C ALA A 204 1.69 10.74 16.62
N ASN A 205 1.62 9.57 15.97
CA ASN A 205 1.95 8.27 16.54
C ASN A 205 3.23 7.64 15.94
N ILE A 206 4.01 8.38 15.14
CA ILE A 206 5.34 7.94 14.70
C ILE A 206 6.37 8.36 15.77
N ASP A 207 7.06 7.37 16.34
CA ASP A 207 8.18 7.59 17.26
C ASP A 207 9.36 8.24 16.51
N ASN A 208 10.07 9.20 17.11
CA ASN A 208 11.18 9.90 16.43
C ASN A 208 12.55 9.30 16.76
N ASP A 209 12.56 8.00 17.07
CA ASP A 209 13.69 7.31 17.68
C ASP A 209 14.76 6.91 16.66
N ASP A 210 14.41 6.80 15.38
CA ASP A 210 15.32 6.47 14.29
C ASP A 210 15.13 7.33 13.03
N GLU A 211 16.09 7.22 12.11
CA GLU A 211 16.12 7.98 10.86
C GLU A 211 15.02 7.55 9.86
N GLU A 212 14.57 6.30 9.92
CA GLU A 212 13.50 5.80 9.05
C GLU A 212 12.16 6.43 9.44
N ALA A 213 11.89 6.50 10.74
CA ALA A 213 10.71 7.12 11.29
C ALA A 213 10.68 8.65 11.04
N LYS A 214 11.82 9.33 11.15
CA LYS A 214 11.91 10.75 10.74
C LYS A 214 11.61 10.94 9.25
N SER A 215 12.18 10.10 8.39
CA SER A 215 11.92 10.13 6.95
C SER A 215 10.44 9.86 6.61
N GLU A 216 9.80 8.95 7.35
CA GLU A 216 8.36 8.69 7.23
C GLU A 216 7.52 9.90 7.61
N LYS A 217 7.90 10.57 8.69
CA LYS A 217 7.22 11.76 9.18
C LYS A 217 7.32 12.91 8.19
N GLU A 218 8.53 13.27 7.75
CA GLU A 218 8.77 14.32 6.75
C GLU A 218 8.02 14.04 5.44
N PHE A 219 8.02 12.78 4.99
CA PHE A 219 7.28 12.38 3.81
C PHE A 219 5.77 12.57 4.00
N THR A 220 5.22 12.12 5.13
CA THR A 220 3.79 12.25 5.41
C THR A 220 3.37 13.72 5.59
N GLU A 221 4.23 14.57 6.15
CA GLU A 221 4.00 16.02 6.25
C GLU A 221 3.88 16.67 4.85
N SER A 222 4.72 16.24 3.90
CA SER A 222 4.63 16.71 2.51
C SER A 222 3.31 16.33 1.84
N LEU A 223 2.75 15.15 2.18
CA LEU A 223 1.46 14.70 1.67
C LEU A 223 0.29 15.49 2.26
N ILE A 224 0.37 15.87 3.53
CA ILE A 224 -0.62 16.74 4.17
C ILE A 224 -0.72 18.09 3.46
N GLU A 225 0.42 18.68 3.10
CA GLU A 225 0.42 19.95 2.36
C GLU A 225 -0.15 19.78 0.95
N ALA A 226 0.08 18.63 0.29
CA ALA A 226 -0.47 18.35 -1.04
C ALA A 226 -2.02 18.26 -1.06
N VAL A 227 -2.64 17.81 0.03
CA VAL A 227 -4.11 17.72 0.14
C VAL A 227 -4.76 18.97 0.74
N ARG A 228 -3.98 19.96 1.16
CA ARG A 228 -4.46 21.21 1.75
C ARG A 228 -5.19 22.06 0.71
N SER A 229 -6.36 22.61 1.07
CA SER A 229 -7.15 23.50 0.20
C SER A 229 -6.43 24.80 -0.14
#